data_AF-A0A9W7F0R7-F1
#
_entry.id   AF-A0A9W7F0R7-F1
#
_cell.length_a   1.000
_cell.length_b   1.000
_cell.length_c   1.000
_cell.angle_alpha   90.00
_cell.angle_beta   90.00
_cell.angle_gamma   90.00
#
_symmetry.space_group_name_H-M   'P 1'
#
loop_
_entity.id
_entity.type
_entity.pdbx_description
1 polymer ?
#
loop_
_entity_poly.entity_id
_entity_poly.type
_entity_poly.pdbx_seq_one_letter_code
_entity_poly.pdbx_strand_id
1 'polypeptide(L)'
;MTLIGILALQGAFEEHANIFATLPNPPPTKLVRTPSDLTECTALVLPGGESTSMGLIGEATGIWSSLQTFTKTKPVWGTCAGLILLANSAVGTSAVIDQGSALIGGLDCLVCRNYFGSQISSFELSIKMPPSIGGEPFKGVFIRAPAILTPPKNCTILATVIAKPSRQANAVLEVLETKIQNGETVTDLKVVHEDDDDGVITSRPSKKQKKTGGGGGSFELPGASGKGGAREVVVALRKDNMLATAFHPELTEDGRWHQFFLEEFVYKA
;
A
#
# COMPACT_ATOMS: atom_id res chain seq x y z
N MET A 1 13.79 -24.26 -6.20
CA MET A 1 13.33 -23.70 -7.48
C MET A 1 12.54 -22.46 -7.15
N THR A 2 12.82 -21.32 -7.80
CA THR A 2 12.09 -20.08 -7.56
C THR A 2 10.64 -20.25 -7.99
N LEU A 3 9.67 -19.94 -7.12
CA LEU A 3 8.24 -19.95 -7.44
C LEU A 3 7.62 -18.66 -6.92
N ILE A 4 7.05 -17.86 -7.83
CA ILE A 4 6.43 -16.58 -7.49
C ILE A 4 4.94 -16.83 -7.20
N GLY A 5 4.54 -16.64 -5.95
CA GLY A 5 3.13 -16.58 -5.60
C GLY A 5 2.51 -15.26 -6.04
N ILE A 6 1.28 -15.29 -6.53
CA ILE A 6 0.47 -14.09 -6.79
C ILE A 6 -0.85 -14.27 -6.03
N LEU A 7 -1.13 -13.42 -5.06
CA LEU A 7 -2.35 -13.52 -4.26
C LEU A 7 -3.58 -13.31 -5.16
N ALA A 8 -4.44 -14.32 -5.24
CA ALA A 8 -5.56 -14.38 -6.18
C ALA A 8 -6.92 -14.45 -5.46
N LEU A 9 -7.08 -13.64 -4.40
CA LEU A 9 -8.35 -13.50 -3.67
C LEU A 9 -9.32 -12.58 -4.42
N GLN A 10 -8.79 -11.49 -4.99
CA GLN A 10 -9.48 -10.50 -5.80
C GLN A 10 -8.41 -9.70 -6.56
N GLY A 11 -8.77 -8.96 -7.61
CA GLY A 11 -7.89 -7.95 -8.21
C GLY A 11 -7.15 -8.42 -9.45
N ALA A 12 -6.14 -7.67 -9.85
CA ALA A 12 -5.43 -7.81 -11.13
C ALA A 12 -4.31 -8.88 -11.09
N PHE A 13 -4.62 -10.07 -10.57
CA PHE A 13 -3.63 -11.15 -10.39
C PHE A 13 -3.26 -11.82 -11.72
N GLU A 14 -4.18 -11.89 -12.70
CA GLU A 14 -3.91 -12.48 -14.01
C GLU A 14 -2.96 -11.59 -14.82
N GLU A 15 -3.12 -10.28 -14.72
CA GLU A 15 -2.27 -9.29 -15.35
C GLU A 15 -0.84 -9.37 -14.82
N HIS A 16 -0.66 -9.53 -13.51
CA HIS A 16 0.66 -9.81 -12.96
C HIS A 16 1.26 -11.11 -13.51
N ALA A 17 0.48 -12.20 -13.57
CA ALA A 17 0.95 -13.48 -14.10
C ALA A 17 1.35 -13.38 -15.57
N ASN A 18 0.56 -12.65 -16.37
CA ASN A 18 0.81 -12.40 -17.78
C ASN A 18 2.10 -11.60 -17.99
N ILE A 19 2.33 -10.53 -17.22
CA ILE A 19 3.58 -9.77 -17.33
C ILE A 19 4.78 -10.63 -16.95
N PHE A 20 4.73 -11.43 -15.88
CA PHE A 20 5.83 -12.34 -15.56
C PHE A 20 6.11 -13.34 -16.69
N ALA A 21 5.08 -13.82 -17.39
CA ALA A 21 5.23 -14.74 -18.51
C ALA A 21 5.86 -14.10 -19.76
N THR A 22 5.78 -12.77 -19.92
CA THR A 22 6.39 -12.04 -21.04
C THR A 22 7.81 -11.57 -20.75
N LEU A 23 8.30 -11.67 -19.51
CA LEU A 23 9.66 -11.28 -19.15
C LEU A 23 10.72 -12.21 -19.77
N PRO A 24 11.96 -11.72 -19.96
CA PRO A 24 13.09 -12.58 -20.26
C PRO A 24 13.30 -13.62 -19.15
N ASN A 25 13.39 -14.90 -19.50
CA ASN A 25 13.50 -16.02 -18.56
C ASN A 25 12.36 -16.02 -17.52
N PRO A 26 11.10 -16.22 -17.97
CA PRO A 26 9.94 -16.06 -17.12
C PRO A 26 9.99 -17.05 -15.94
N PRO A 27 9.86 -16.59 -14.68
CA PRO A 27 9.81 -17.47 -13.54
C PRO A 27 8.47 -18.23 -13.53
N PRO A 28 8.41 -19.43 -12.93
CA PRO A 28 7.12 -20.07 -12.71
C PRO A 28 6.32 -19.24 -11.69
N THR A 29 5.03 -19.08 -11.97
CA THR A 29 4.09 -18.36 -11.11
C THR A 29 3.00 -19.31 -10.61
N LYS A 30 2.44 -19.02 -9.42
CA LYS A 30 1.32 -19.75 -8.84
C LYS A 30 0.30 -18.78 -8.29
N LEU A 31 -0.96 -18.95 -8.66
CA LEU A 31 -2.06 -18.20 -8.06
C LEU A 31 -2.33 -18.74 -6.65
N VAL A 32 -2.20 -17.88 -5.65
CA VAL A 32 -2.30 -18.22 -4.23
C VAL A 32 -3.68 -17.83 -3.72
N ARG A 33 -4.49 -18.81 -3.31
CA ARG A 33 -5.84 -18.60 -2.75
C ARG A 33 -5.97 -19.15 -1.34
N THR A 34 -5.11 -20.09 -0.97
CA THR A 34 -5.14 -20.81 0.30
C THR A 34 -3.75 -20.87 0.95
N PRO A 35 -3.64 -21.18 2.26
CA PRO A 35 -2.35 -21.41 2.92
C PRO A 35 -1.48 -22.46 2.20
N SER A 36 -2.09 -23.54 1.69
CA SER A 36 -1.37 -24.60 0.99
C SER A 36 -0.71 -24.12 -0.30
N ASP A 37 -1.35 -23.19 -1.02
CA ASP A 37 -0.77 -22.64 -2.24
C ASP A 37 0.52 -21.87 -1.97
N LEU A 38 0.59 -21.21 -0.81
CA LEU A 38 1.70 -20.34 -0.41
C LEU A 38 2.96 -21.13 0.00
N THR A 39 2.82 -22.40 0.41
CA THR A 39 3.90 -23.20 1.01
C THR A 39 5.15 -23.30 0.14
N GLU A 40 4.96 -23.52 -1.16
CA GLU A 40 6.03 -23.69 -2.15
C GLU A 40 6.59 -22.36 -2.67
N CYS A 41 5.90 -21.24 -2.41
CA CYS A 41 6.26 -19.94 -2.95
C CYS A 41 7.53 -19.40 -2.26
N THR A 42 8.48 -18.92 -3.05
CA THR A 42 9.71 -18.28 -2.57
C THR A 42 9.60 -16.77 -2.49
N ALA A 43 8.67 -16.18 -3.25
CA ALA A 43 8.31 -14.76 -3.22
C ALA A 43 6.81 -14.60 -3.42
N LEU A 44 6.25 -13.44 -3.09
CA LEU A 44 4.83 -13.17 -3.21
C LEU A 44 4.56 -11.78 -3.80
N VAL A 45 3.59 -11.71 -4.70
CA VAL A 45 2.99 -10.46 -5.19
C VAL A 45 1.57 -10.32 -4.64
N LEU A 46 1.29 -9.18 -4.04
CA LEU A 46 -0.03 -8.75 -3.60
C LEU A 46 -0.53 -7.73 -4.63
N PRO A 47 -1.50 -8.11 -5.49
CA PRO A 47 -1.88 -7.31 -6.65
C PRO A 47 -2.73 -6.10 -6.24
N GLY A 48 -2.96 -5.21 -7.21
CA GLY A 48 -3.97 -4.17 -7.11
C GLY A 48 -5.40 -4.73 -7.13
N GLY A 49 -6.36 -3.97 -6.61
CA GLY A 49 -7.74 -4.43 -6.45
C GLY A 49 -8.50 -3.61 -5.40
N GLU A 50 -9.32 -4.27 -4.60
CA GLU A 50 -10.07 -3.67 -3.49
C GLU A 50 -9.63 -4.34 -2.17
N SER A 51 -8.85 -3.61 -1.37
CA SER A 51 -8.20 -4.17 -0.18
C SER A 51 -9.18 -4.61 0.91
N THR A 52 -10.37 -4.02 1.00
CA THR A 52 -11.40 -4.42 1.99
C THR A 52 -11.91 -5.83 1.67
N SER A 53 -12.23 -6.08 0.40
CA SER A 53 -12.71 -7.36 -0.12
C SER A 53 -11.63 -8.43 0.01
N MET A 54 -10.38 -8.10 -0.33
CA MET A 54 -9.23 -9.00 -0.11
C MET A 54 -9.08 -9.37 1.36
N GLY A 55 -9.29 -8.43 2.29
CA GLY A 55 -9.29 -8.68 3.73
C GLY A 55 -10.37 -9.67 4.15
N LEU A 56 -11.63 -9.42 3.77
CA LEU A 56 -12.76 -10.30 4.09
C LEU A 56 -12.58 -11.72 3.53
N ILE A 57 -12.13 -11.84 2.28
CA ILE A 57 -11.85 -13.15 1.66
C ILE A 57 -10.64 -13.81 2.35
N GLY A 58 -9.62 -13.03 2.71
CA GLY A 58 -8.43 -13.51 3.39
C GLY A 58 -8.71 -14.09 4.77
N GLU A 59 -9.63 -13.46 5.51
CA GLU A 59 -10.15 -13.99 6.78
C GLU A 59 -10.97 -15.26 6.55
N ALA A 60 -11.92 -15.23 5.62
CA ALA A 60 -12.77 -16.38 5.30
C ALA A 60 -11.98 -17.62 4.83
N THR A 61 -10.83 -17.44 4.17
CA THR A 61 -9.95 -18.51 3.69
C THR A 61 -8.90 -18.95 4.71
N GLY A 62 -8.74 -18.23 5.83
CA GLY A 62 -7.72 -18.52 6.85
C GLY A 62 -6.28 -18.27 6.39
N ILE A 63 -6.07 -17.58 5.26
CA ILE A 63 -4.72 -17.35 4.70
C ILE A 63 -3.95 -16.25 5.44
N TRP A 64 -4.64 -15.38 6.19
CA TRP A 64 -4.06 -14.16 6.75
C TRP A 64 -2.81 -14.38 7.61
N SER A 65 -2.86 -15.34 8.53
CA SER A 65 -1.73 -15.68 9.40
C SER A 65 -0.51 -16.19 8.62
N SER A 66 -0.75 -16.89 7.52
CA SER A 66 0.30 -17.39 6.63
C SER A 66 0.95 -16.23 5.87
N LEU A 67 0.16 -15.27 5.38
CA LEU A 67 0.67 -14.05 4.74
C LEU A 67 1.51 -13.21 5.70
N GLN A 68 1.03 -13.00 6.94
CA GLN A 68 1.75 -12.27 7.99
C GLN A 68 3.09 -12.91 8.37
N THR A 69 3.19 -14.23 8.27
CA THR A 69 4.45 -14.96 8.50
C THR A 69 5.37 -14.84 7.29
N PHE A 70 4.81 -14.91 6.09
CA PHE A 70 5.54 -14.81 4.83
C PHE A 70 6.21 -13.44 4.67
N THR A 71 5.49 -12.34 4.94
CA THR A 71 6.01 -10.97 4.81
C THR A 71 7.24 -10.73 5.69
N LYS A 72 7.37 -11.40 6.83
CA LYS A 72 8.52 -11.24 7.74
C LYS A 72 9.81 -11.87 7.23
N THR A 73 9.74 -12.82 6.30
CA THR A 73 10.89 -13.70 5.99
C THR A 73 11.21 -13.79 4.51
N LYS A 74 10.23 -13.58 3.63
CA LYS A 74 10.38 -13.81 2.19
C LYS A 74 10.07 -12.55 1.39
N PRO A 75 10.64 -12.38 0.18
CA PRO A 75 10.35 -11.26 -0.70
C PRO A 75 8.86 -11.05 -0.95
N VAL A 76 8.36 -9.84 -0.73
CA VAL A 76 6.97 -9.47 -1.03
C VAL A 76 6.89 -8.15 -1.79
N TRP A 77 6.03 -8.12 -2.81
CA TRP A 77 5.70 -6.90 -3.53
C TRP A 77 4.22 -6.58 -3.43
N GLY A 78 3.86 -5.41 -2.91
CA GLY A 78 2.49 -4.91 -2.91
C GLY A 78 2.28 -3.79 -3.93
N THR A 79 1.30 -3.97 -4.83
CA THR A 79 0.87 -2.94 -5.79
C THR A 79 -0.52 -2.41 -5.41
N CYS A 80 -0.71 -1.09 -5.41
CA CYS A 80 -1.97 -0.41 -5.09
C CYS A 80 -2.67 -0.98 -3.82
N ALA A 81 -3.69 -1.83 -3.97
CA ALA A 81 -4.35 -2.50 -2.86
C ALA A 81 -3.38 -3.36 -2.03
N GLY A 82 -2.47 -4.09 -2.68
CA GLY A 82 -1.43 -4.85 -2.01
C GLY A 82 -0.48 -3.99 -1.17
N LEU A 83 -0.20 -2.74 -1.58
CA LEU A 83 0.54 -1.78 -0.74
C LEU A 83 -0.26 -1.43 0.52
N ILE A 84 -1.57 -1.20 0.39
CA ILE A 84 -2.43 -0.97 1.56
C ILE A 84 -2.35 -2.19 2.50
N LEU A 85 -2.46 -3.41 1.97
CA LEU A 85 -2.39 -4.63 2.77
C LEU A 85 -1.04 -4.78 3.51
N LEU A 86 0.08 -4.36 2.91
CA LEU A 86 1.41 -4.45 3.55
C LEU A 86 1.64 -3.44 4.67
N ALA A 87 0.93 -2.31 4.65
CA ALA A 87 1.13 -1.24 5.62
C ALA A 87 0.75 -1.68 7.03
N ASN A 88 1.48 -1.20 8.04
CA ASN A 88 1.08 -1.38 9.44
C ASN A 88 -0.09 -0.46 9.83
N SER A 89 -0.35 0.61 9.07
CA SER A 89 -1.43 1.55 9.35
C SER A 89 -1.98 2.15 8.05
N ALA A 90 -3.29 2.30 7.99
CA ALA A 90 -3.97 2.92 6.87
C ALA A 90 -5.09 3.86 7.35
N VAL A 91 -5.28 4.97 6.63
CA VAL A 91 -6.32 5.99 6.88
C VAL A 91 -7.11 6.27 5.60
N GLY A 92 -8.27 6.91 5.74
CA GLY A 92 -9.23 7.11 4.64
C GLY A 92 -10.23 5.98 4.54
N THR A 93 -11.45 6.29 4.08
CA THR A 93 -12.58 5.36 4.09
C THR A 93 -12.35 4.11 3.22
N SER A 94 -12.67 2.95 3.79
CA SER A 94 -13.90 2.21 3.44
C SER A 94 -14.59 1.86 4.76
N ALA A 95 -15.91 1.98 4.79
CA ALA A 95 -16.73 1.60 5.93
C ALA A 95 -16.35 0.19 6.45
N VAL A 96 -16.21 0.10 7.78
CA VAL A 96 -16.17 -1.14 8.57
C VAL A 96 -14.99 -2.07 8.32
N ILE A 97 -14.01 -2.03 9.23
CA ILE A 97 -13.47 -3.27 9.82
C ILE A 97 -13.26 -3.01 11.31
N ASP A 98 -14.34 -3.16 12.07
CA ASP A 98 -14.35 -3.04 13.54
C ASP A 98 -13.77 -4.31 14.21
N GLN A 99 -13.41 -5.32 13.41
CA GLN A 99 -12.92 -6.62 13.86
C GLN A 99 -11.77 -7.08 12.96
N GLY A 100 -10.53 -6.93 13.42
CA GLY A 100 -9.37 -7.54 12.75
C GLY A 100 -8.74 -6.66 11.67
N SER A 101 -7.41 -6.66 11.62
CA SER A 101 -6.65 -5.88 10.65
C SER A 101 -6.76 -6.55 9.27
N ALA A 102 -7.55 -5.99 8.33
CA ALA A 102 -7.36 -6.30 6.89
C ALA A 102 -6.03 -5.78 6.34
N LEU A 103 -5.09 -5.40 7.20
CA LEU A 103 -3.69 -5.25 6.86
C LEU A 103 -2.95 -6.54 7.26
N ILE A 104 -2.19 -7.07 6.32
CA ILE A 104 -1.19 -8.11 6.54
C ILE A 104 -0.05 -7.51 7.37
N GLY A 105 0.32 -6.26 7.10
CA GLY A 105 1.41 -5.59 7.79
C GLY A 105 2.79 -6.17 7.44
N GLY A 106 3.80 -5.61 8.10
CA GLY A 106 5.21 -5.90 7.87
C GLY A 106 5.97 -4.74 7.23
N LEU A 107 5.25 -3.80 6.61
CA LEU A 107 5.81 -2.51 6.20
C LEU A 107 5.40 -1.42 7.18
N ASP A 108 6.37 -0.87 7.91
CA ASP A 108 6.15 0.18 8.91
C ASP A 108 5.90 1.55 8.26
N CYS A 109 4.76 1.69 7.61
CA CYS A 109 4.33 2.91 6.95
C CYS A 109 2.88 3.25 7.25
N LEU A 110 2.55 4.54 7.08
CA LEU A 110 1.18 5.04 7.07
C LEU A 110 0.75 5.27 5.62
N VAL A 111 -0.37 4.65 5.23
CA VAL A 111 -0.94 4.77 3.90
C VAL A 111 -2.30 5.49 3.93
N CYS A 112 -2.52 6.46 3.03
CA CYS A 112 -3.82 7.04 2.79
C CYS A 112 -4.50 6.33 1.61
N ARG A 113 -5.65 5.71 1.86
CA ARG A 113 -6.48 5.06 0.84
C ARG A 113 -7.10 6.12 -0.07
N ASN A 114 -7.23 5.81 -1.36
CA ASN A 114 -7.91 6.67 -2.34
C ASN A 114 -7.36 8.12 -2.36
N TYR A 115 -6.06 8.29 -2.12
CA TYR A 115 -5.42 9.60 -2.03
C TYR A 115 -5.67 10.45 -3.28
N PHE A 116 -5.68 9.81 -4.45
CA PHE A 116 -5.78 10.48 -5.74
C PHE A 116 -7.22 10.62 -6.28
N GLY A 117 -8.26 10.15 -5.56
CA GLY A 117 -9.67 10.39 -5.92
C GLY A 117 -10.50 9.13 -6.21
N SER A 118 -11.78 9.35 -6.59
CA SER A 118 -12.77 8.30 -6.87
C SER A 118 -12.71 7.78 -8.31
N GLN A 119 -13.40 6.66 -8.57
CA GLN A 119 -13.35 5.77 -9.75
C GLN A 119 -13.41 6.41 -11.16
N ILE A 120 -13.71 7.71 -11.30
CA ILE A 120 -14.00 8.37 -12.60
C ILE A 120 -12.74 8.97 -13.27
N SER A 121 -11.57 8.87 -12.67
CA SER A 121 -10.31 9.23 -13.32
C SER A 121 -9.21 8.23 -13.01
N SER A 122 -9.24 7.05 -13.64
CA SER A 122 -7.98 6.36 -13.89
C SER A 122 -7.12 7.33 -14.69
N PHE A 123 -5.99 7.75 -14.13
CA PHE A 123 -5.06 8.62 -14.83
C PHE A 123 -3.68 7.98 -14.85
N GLU A 124 -2.88 8.45 -15.78
CA GLU A 124 -1.50 8.00 -15.93
C GLU A 124 -0.58 9.15 -15.53
N LEU A 125 0.46 8.84 -14.75
CA LEU A 125 1.54 9.79 -14.48
C LEU A 125 2.86 9.21 -14.96
N SER A 126 3.69 10.08 -15.53
CA SER A 126 5.09 9.75 -15.80
C SER A 126 5.85 9.73 -14.47
N ILE A 127 6.24 8.55 -14.04
CA ILE A 127 7.02 8.31 -12.84
C ILE A 127 8.49 8.25 -13.25
N LYS A 128 9.32 9.12 -12.64
CA LYS A 128 10.76 9.05 -12.84
C LYS A 128 11.28 7.71 -12.33
N MET A 129 11.97 6.97 -13.19
CA MET A 129 12.53 5.68 -12.80
C MET A 129 13.70 5.84 -11.82
N PRO A 130 13.80 5.00 -10.79
CA PRO A 130 14.94 5.01 -9.89
C PRO A 130 16.21 4.64 -10.69
N PRO A 131 17.39 5.16 -10.32
CA PRO A 131 18.64 4.88 -11.03
C PRO A 131 18.97 3.39 -11.16
N SER A 132 18.51 2.57 -10.21
CA SER A 132 18.70 1.11 -10.21
C SER A 132 17.92 0.38 -11.30
N ILE A 133 16.83 0.96 -11.81
CA ILE A 133 16.08 0.41 -12.95
C ILE A 133 16.46 1.16 -14.24
N GLY A 134 16.61 2.48 -14.15
CA GLY A 134 17.00 3.33 -15.25
C GLY A 134 15.98 3.43 -16.39
N GLY A 135 16.38 4.12 -17.45
CA GLY A 135 15.59 4.32 -18.67
C GLY A 135 14.56 5.46 -18.60
N GLU A 136 13.70 5.49 -19.61
CA GLU A 136 12.64 6.50 -19.74
C GLU A 136 11.64 6.44 -18.57
N PRO A 137 10.99 7.58 -18.22
CA PRO A 137 9.94 7.60 -17.22
C PRO A 137 8.90 6.51 -17.44
N PHE A 138 8.50 5.84 -16.37
CA PHE A 138 7.48 4.81 -16.41
C PHE A 138 6.09 5.42 -16.39
N LYS A 139 5.21 4.97 -17.26
CA LYS A 139 3.83 5.43 -17.34
C LYS A 139 2.98 4.69 -16.29
N GLY A 140 2.93 5.21 -15.07
CA GLY A 140 2.20 4.58 -13.97
C GLY A 140 0.70 4.80 -14.06
N VAL A 141 -0.07 3.72 -13.97
CA VAL A 141 -1.54 3.73 -13.94
C VAL A 141 -2.02 3.86 -12.49
N PHE A 142 -2.76 4.93 -12.19
CA PHE A 142 -3.29 5.21 -10.84
C PHE A 142 -4.82 5.08 -10.86
N ILE A 143 -5.33 4.03 -10.19
CA ILE A 143 -6.77 3.76 -10.08
C ILE A 143 -7.10 3.71 -8.60
N ARG A 144 -7.83 4.72 -8.10
CA ARG A 144 -8.11 4.86 -6.66
C ARG A 144 -6.85 4.67 -5.80
N ALA A 145 -5.71 5.12 -6.34
CA ALA A 145 -4.42 4.76 -5.80
C ALA A 145 -4.25 5.26 -4.35
N PRO A 146 -3.59 4.49 -3.48
CA PRO A 146 -3.16 4.99 -2.19
C PRO A 146 -1.97 5.95 -2.34
N ALA A 147 -1.66 6.70 -1.28
CA ALA A 147 -0.36 7.36 -1.14
C ALA A 147 0.31 6.96 0.18
N ILE A 148 1.63 6.83 0.17
CA ILE A 148 2.41 6.60 1.39
C ILE A 148 2.64 7.96 2.04
N LEU A 149 1.95 8.20 3.14
CA LEU A 149 2.06 9.45 3.90
C LEU A 149 3.34 9.47 4.73
N THR A 150 3.64 8.35 5.39
CA THR A 150 4.83 8.22 6.23
C THR A 150 5.56 6.96 5.83
N PRO A 151 6.71 7.07 5.14
CA PRO A 151 7.50 5.90 4.76
C PRO A 151 8.23 5.32 5.99
N PRO A 152 8.66 4.04 5.93
CA PRO A 152 9.44 3.44 7.01
C PRO A 152 10.78 4.14 7.21
N LYS A 153 11.29 4.12 8.45
CA LYS A 153 12.68 4.53 8.71
C LYS A 153 13.65 3.62 7.94
N ASN A 154 14.75 4.20 7.46
CA ASN A 154 15.79 3.48 6.70
C ASN A 154 15.26 2.73 5.47
N CYS A 155 14.23 3.26 4.80
CA CYS A 155 13.80 2.77 3.49
C CYS A 155 14.52 3.50 2.36
N THR A 156 14.51 2.91 1.17
CA THR A 156 14.91 3.58 -0.06
C THR A 156 13.66 4.05 -0.79
N ILE A 157 13.49 5.36 -0.93
CA ILE A 157 12.43 5.94 -1.76
C ILE A 157 12.82 5.74 -3.22
N LEU A 158 11.97 5.04 -3.97
CA LEU A 158 12.20 4.73 -5.38
C LEU A 158 11.52 5.73 -6.31
N ALA A 159 10.37 6.27 -5.90
CA ALA A 159 9.67 7.31 -6.65
C ALA A 159 8.76 8.17 -5.77
N THR A 160 8.70 9.46 -6.12
CA THR A 160 7.74 10.45 -5.63
C THR A 160 6.97 11.07 -6.79
N VAL A 161 5.77 11.59 -6.50
CA VAL A 161 5.00 12.41 -7.44
C VAL A 161 4.45 13.64 -6.73
N ILE A 162 4.28 14.73 -7.45
CA ILE A 162 3.59 15.93 -6.95
C ILE A 162 2.13 15.81 -7.34
N ALA A 163 1.25 15.66 -6.34
CA ALA A 163 -0.18 15.49 -6.57
C ALA A 163 -1.02 16.19 -5.51
N LYS A 164 -2.21 16.64 -5.92
CA LYS A 164 -3.21 17.16 -5.00
C LYS A 164 -3.98 15.99 -4.38
N PRO A 165 -4.19 15.97 -3.05
CA PRO A 165 -5.07 14.99 -2.44
C PRO A 165 -6.50 15.17 -2.95
N SER A 166 -7.26 14.08 -2.99
CA SER A 166 -8.71 14.12 -3.15
C SER A 166 -9.35 14.89 -2.00
N ARG A 167 -10.61 15.32 -2.15
CA ARG A 167 -11.31 16.05 -1.09
C ARG A 167 -11.35 15.26 0.23
N GLN A 168 -11.64 13.97 0.14
CA GLN A 168 -11.66 13.05 1.30
C GLN A 168 -10.25 12.88 1.88
N ALA A 169 -9.24 12.66 1.04
CA ALA A 169 -7.87 12.52 1.52
C ALA A 169 -7.35 13.82 2.16
N ASN A 170 -7.76 14.98 1.66
CA ASN A 170 -7.39 16.27 2.24
C ASN A 170 -8.01 16.47 3.62
N ALA A 171 -9.29 16.11 3.80
CA ALA A 171 -9.95 16.16 5.11
C ALA A 171 -9.23 15.25 6.13
N VAL A 172 -8.86 14.04 5.71
CA VAL A 172 -8.05 13.13 6.54
C VAL A 172 -6.72 13.79 6.91
N LEU A 173 -5.99 14.34 5.95
CA LEU A 173 -4.72 15.02 6.20
C LEU A 173 -4.83 16.18 7.18
N GLU A 174 -5.86 17.02 7.07
CA GLU A 174 -6.10 18.14 8.00
C GLU A 174 -6.31 17.66 9.44
N VAL A 175 -7.04 16.55 9.62
CA VAL A 175 -7.21 15.89 10.92
C VAL A 175 -5.87 15.36 11.43
N LEU A 176 -5.07 14.71 10.58
CA LEU A 176 -3.77 14.19 10.95
C LEU A 176 -2.80 15.31 11.38
N GLU A 177 -2.75 16.39 10.60
CA GLU A 177 -1.91 17.56 10.89
C GLU A 177 -2.26 18.20 12.23
N THR A 178 -3.56 18.35 12.51
CA THR A 178 -4.04 18.89 13.79
C THR A 178 -3.61 18.01 14.96
N LYS A 179 -3.70 16.68 14.83
CA LYS A 179 -3.28 15.73 15.87
C LYS A 179 -1.78 15.75 16.12
N ILE A 180 -0.98 15.81 15.04
CA ILE A 180 0.48 15.93 15.13
C ILE A 180 0.87 17.22 15.86
N GLN A 181 0.22 18.35 15.55
CA GLN A 181 0.45 19.62 16.24
C GLN A 181 0.11 19.54 17.73
N ASN A 182 -0.87 18.72 18.11
CA ASN A 182 -1.23 18.45 19.50
C ASN A 182 -0.30 17.43 20.21
N GLY A 183 0.69 16.89 19.51
CA GLY A 183 1.65 15.91 20.05
C GLY A 183 1.09 14.48 20.18
N GLU A 184 0.02 14.15 19.45
CA GLU A 184 -0.54 12.80 19.42
C GLU A 184 0.25 11.89 18.46
N THR A 185 0.43 10.62 18.84
CA THR A 185 1.03 9.59 17.98
C THR A 185 0.02 9.12 16.93
N VAL A 186 0.37 9.29 15.66
CA VAL A 186 -0.47 8.95 14.50
C VAL A 186 -0.64 7.43 14.31
N THR A 187 0.20 6.62 14.96
CA THR A 187 0.16 5.15 14.92
C THR A 187 -1.08 4.53 15.57
N ASP A 188 -1.82 5.29 16.38
CA ASP A 188 -3.03 4.81 17.08
C ASP A 188 -4.33 5.06 16.30
N LEU A 189 -4.25 5.57 15.06
CA LEU A 189 -5.42 5.85 14.24
C LEU A 189 -5.98 4.58 13.60
N LYS A 190 -6.76 3.84 14.40
CA LYS A 190 -7.81 2.99 13.85
C LYS A 190 -8.95 3.89 13.38
N VAL A 191 -9.23 3.82 12.08
CA VAL A 191 -10.47 4.23 11.39
C VAL A 191 -11.10 5.52 11.94
N VAL A 192 -10.80 6.66 11.31
CA VAL A 192 -11.65 7.85 11.49
C VAL A 192 -12.93 7.59 10.69
N HIS A 193 -14.03 7.35 11.40
CA HIS A 193 -15.37 7.40 10.83
C HIS A 193 -15.69 8.87 10.53
N GLU A 194 -15.82 9.22 9.26
CA GLU A 194 -16.79 10.25 8.89
C GLU A 194 -18.12 9.49 8.81
N ASP A 195 -18.98 9.70 9.79
CA ASP A 195 -20.38 9.37 9.64
C ASP A 195 -20.88 10.17 8.43
N ASP A 196 -21.42 9.48 7.42
CA ASP A 196 -22.20 10.07 6.33
C ASP A 196 -23.52 10.63 6.92
N ASP A 197 -23.45 11.63 7.79
CA ASP A 197 -24.62 12.29 8.34
C ASP A 197 -24.61 13.76 7.97
N ASP A 198 -25.60 14.12 7.14
CA ASP A 198 -25.97 15.47 6.79
C ASP A 198 -26.28 16.26 8.07
N GLY A 199 -25.26 16.88 8.64
CA GLY A 199 -25.33 17.99 9.57
C GLY A 199 -26.26 17.83 10.77
N VAL A 200 -25.88 17.05 11.78
CA VAL A 200 -26.30 17.33 13.17
C VAL A 200 -25.18 16.95 14.16
N ILE A 201 -24.70 17.94 14.90
CA ILE A 201 -23.82 17.74 16.07
C ILE A 201 -24.63 17.06 17.17
N THR A 202 -24.22 15.87 17.64
CA THR A 202 -24.48 15.48 19.03
C THR A 202 -23.25 14.81 19.66
N SER A 203 -22.92 15.27 20.86
CA SER A 203 -21.77 14.87 21.65
C SER A 203 -22.07 13.64 22.50
N ARG A 204 -21.09 12.73 22.67
CA ARG A 204 -20.93 11.96 23.93
C ARG A 204 -19.53 11.34 24.06
N PRO A 205 -18.84 11.52 25.21
CA PRO A 205 -17.52 10.96 25.44
C PRO A 205 -17.62 9.52 25.95
N SER A 206 -16.73 8.62 25.51
CA SER A 206 -16.55 7.33 26.19
C SER A 206 -15.07 6.96 26.44
N LYS A 207 -14.75 7.00 27.73
CA LYS A 207 -13.79 6.23 28.55
C LYS A 207 -12.34 6.01 28.07
N LYS A 208 -11.45 6.77 28.74
CA LYS A 208 -10.03 6.52 29.08
C LYS A 208 -9.52 5.09 28.80
N GLN A 209 -8.59 4.97 27.84
CA GLN A 209 -7.58 3.91 27.85
C GLN A 209 -6.22 4.46 28.25
N LYS A 210 -5.50 3.65 29.03
CA LYS A 210 -4.24 3.94 29.72
C LYS A 210 -3.13 4.31 28.74
N LYS A 211 -2.45 5.43 29.04
CA LYS A 211 -1.14 5.77 28.46
C LYS A 211 -0.13 4.66 28.78
N THR A 212 0.43 4.05 27.75
CA THR A 212 1.76 3.42 27.80
C THR A 212 2.65 4.20 26.85
N GLY A 213 3.60 4.94 27.43
CA GLY A 213 4.55 5.75 26.67
C GLY A 213 5.56 4.90 25.91
N GLY A 214 6.01 5.43 24.77
CA GLY A 214 7.15 4.88 24.03
C GLY A 214 7.46 5.63 22.74
N GLY A 215 8.44 6.53 22.79
CA GLY A 215 9.31 6.87 21.66
C GLY A 215 8.76 7.81 20.58
N GLY A 216 8.87 9.12 20.81
CA GLY A 216 8.68 10.13 19.77
C GLY A 216 9.74 10.00 18.67
N GLY A 217 9.35 9.44 17.52
CA GLY A 217 9.96 9.74 16.24
C GLY A 217 9.24 10.95 15.63
N SER A 218 9.98 11.95 15.16
CA SER A 218 9.41 13.06 14.40
C SER A 218 8.61 12.52 13.21
N PHE A 219 7.30 12.74 13.25
CA PHE A 219 6.34 12.28 12.24
C PHE A 219 6.13 13.43 11.27
N GLU A 220 6.57 13.27 10.01
CA GLU A 220 6.36 14.27 8.97
C GLU A 220 5.41 13.71 7.91
N LEU A 221 4.29 14.38 7.71
CA LEU A 221 3.38 14.15 6.60
C LEU A 221 3.94 14.82 5.33
N PRO A 222 3.50 14.39 4.13
CA PRO A 222 3.87 15.03 2.89
C PRO A 222 3.56 16.53 2.92
N GLY A 223 4.58 17.36 2.77
CA GLY A 223 4.46 18.82 2.82
C GLY A 223 3.72 19.39 1.61
N ALA A 224 2.98 20.48 1.81
CA ALA A 224 2.34 21.22 0.73
C ALA A 224 3.37 22.03 -0.07
N SER A 225 3.48 21.77 -1.37
CA SER A 225 4.30 22.54 -2.29
C SER A 225 3.50 23.73 -2.86
N GLY A 226 3.75 24.94 -2.36
CA GLY A 226 3.31 26.19 -2.97
C GLY A 226 1.79 26.48 -3.00
N LYS A 227 1.39 27.48 -3.78
CA LYS A 227 -0.02 27.88 -3.97
C LYS A 227 -0.78 26.79 -4.73
N GLY A 228 -1.61 26.01 -4.04
CA GLY A 228 -2.55 25.08 -4.69
C GLY A 228 -2.76 23.73 -4.01
N GLY A 229 -2.15 23.46 -2.84
CA GLY A 229 -2.41 22.27 -2.04
C GLY A 229 -1.85 20.95 -2.60
N ALA A 230 -1.00 21.01 -3.64
CA ALA A 230 -0.28 19.84 -4.12
C ALA A 230 0.81 19.45 -3.12
N ARG A 231 1.10 18.16 -3.00
CA ARG A 231 2.08 17.61 -2.07
C ARG A 231 2.97 16.64 -2.83
N GLU A 232 4.26 16.64 -2.49
CA GLU A 232 5.16 15.58 -2.95
C GLU A 232 4.91 14.34 -2.10
N VAL A 233 4.37 13.28 -2.72
CA VAL A 233 4.00 12.04 -2.04
C VAL A 233 4.82 10.86 -2.56
N VAL A 234 5.14 9.93 -1.66
CA VAL A 234 5.85 8.70 -2.01
C VAL A 234 4.87 7.72 -2.67
N VAL A 235 5.27 7.20 -3.84
CA VAL A 235 4.48 6.23 -4.62
C VAL A 235 5.23 4.94 -4.92
N ALA A 236 6.54 4.88 -4.67
CA ALA A 236 7.29 3.63 -4.66
C ALA A 236 8.42 3.66 -3.63
N LEU A 237 8.59 2.57 -2.89
CA LEU A 237 9.70 2.39 -1.96
C LEU A 237 10.16 0.95 -1.86
N ARG A 238 11.40 0.79 -1.37
CA ARG A 238 12.01 -0.48 -0.95
C ARG A 238 12.33 -0.42 0.54
N LYS A 239 11.97 -1.47 1.27
CA LYS A 239 12.44 -1.69 2.65
C LYS A 239 12.68 -3.18 2.86
N ASP A 240 13.92 -3.54 3.21
CA ASP A 240 14.33 -4.94 3.42
C ASP A 240 13.95 -5.84 2.24
N ASN A 241 13.09 -6.84 2.48
CA ASN A 241 12.54 -7.80 1.54
C ASN A 241 11.24 -7.31 0.85
N MET A 242 10.85 -6.05 1.05
CA MET A 242 9.57 -5.52 0.56
C MET A 242 9.74 -4.45 -0.51
N LEU A 243 9.00 -4.63 -1.61
CA LEU A 243 8.73 -3.61 -2.61
C LEU A 243 7.28 -3.13 -2.44
N ALA A 244 7.07 -1.83 -2.51
CA ALA A 244 5.75 -1.22 -2.41
C ALA A 244 5.56 -0.19 -3.52
N THR A 245 4.47 -0.28 -4.28
CA THR A 245 4.11 0.68 -5.32
C THR A 245 2.64 1.07 -5.21
N ALA A 246 2.33 2.36 -5.33
CA ALA A 246 0.97 2.89 -5.26
C ALA A 246 0.18 2.75 -6.58
N PHE A 247 0.89 2.57 -7.68
CA PHE A 247 0.33 2.41 -9.03
C PHE A 247 0.25 0.94 -9.43
N HIS A 248 -0.39 0.68 -10.57
CA HIS A 248 -0.60 -0.63 -11.17
C HIS A 248 0.38 -0.89 -12.33
N PRO A 249 1.60 -1.38 -12.09
CA PRO A 249 2.51 -1.72 -13.18
C PRO A 249 2.00 -2.90 -14.03
N GLU A 250 1.17 -3.77 -13.47
CA GLU A 250 0.54 -4.89 -14.15
C GLU A 250 -0.46 -4.49 -15.24
N LEU A 251 -0.97 -3.25 -15.22
CA LEU A 251 -1.87 -2.72 -16.24
C LEU A 251 -1.14 -2.03 -17.39
N THR A 252 0.18 -2.25 -17.50
CA THR A 252 1.04 -1.70 -18.54
C THR A 252 1.81 -2.82 -19.22
N GLU A 253 2.23 -2.61 -20.47
CA GLU A 253 3.12 -3.57 -21.18
C GLU A 253 4.59 -3.48 -20.70
N ASP A 254 4.91 -2.51 -19.84
CA ASP A 254 6.26 -2.26 -19.37
C ASP A 254 6.57 -3.08 -18.10
N GLY A 255 7.18 -4.25 -18.31
CA GLY A 255 7.54 -5.20 -17.25
C GLY A 255 8.75 -4.80 -16.38
N ARG A 256 9.31 -3.58 -16.50
CA ARG A 256 10.54 -3.19 -15.77
C ARG A 256 10.41 -3.29 -14.26
N TRP A 257 9.23 -3.00 -13.69
CA TRP A 257 9.01 -3.16 -12.25
C TRP A 257 8.97 -4.64 -11.83
N HIS A 258 8.38 -5.52 -12.64
CA HIS A 258 8.39 -6.96 -12.40
C HIS A 258 9.80 -7.54 -12.52
N GLN A 259 10.56 -7.14 -13.55
CA GLN A 259 11.95 -7.52 -13.71
C GLN A 259 12.80 -7.06 -12.52
N PHE A 260 12.63 -5.80 -12.10
CA PHE A 260 13.30 -5.26 -10.93
C PHE A 260 12.98 -6.05 -9.66
N PHE A 261 11.71 -6.43 -9.45
CA PHE A 261 11.34 -7.26 -8.31
C PHE A 261 12.09 -8.61 -8.33
N LEU A 262 12.15 -9.28 -9.49
CA LEU A 262 12.88 -10.54 -9.62
C LEU A 262 14.38 -10.38 -9.33
N GLU A 263 15.02 -9.41 -9.96
CA GLU A 263 16.47 -9.21 -9.87
C GLU A 263 16.91 -8.73 -8.48
N GLU A 264 16.18 -7.81 -7.87
CA GLU A 264 16.60 -7.15 -6.65
C GLU A 264 16.11 -7.81 -5.36
N PHE A 265 15.01 -8.55 -5.44
CA PHE A 265 14.38 -9.15 -4.28
C PHE A 265 14.34 -10.66 -4.33
N VAL A 266 14.24 -11.29 -5.50
CA VAL A 266 14.05 -12.74 -5.59
C VAL A 266 15.35 -13.47 -5.86
N TYR A 267 16.14 -13.03 -6.83
CA TYR A 267 17.37 -13.71 -7.24
C TYR A 267 18.60 -13.35 -6.41
N LYS A 268 18.54 -12.25 -5.67
CA LYS A 268 19.58 -11.81 -4.73
C LYS A 268 19.32 -12.23 -3.27
N ALA A 269 18.16 -12.81 -2.98
CA ALA A 269 17.74 -13.21 -1.64
C ALA A 269 18.29 -14.58 -1.23
#